data_AF-A0A5C6LV61-F1
#
_entry.id   AF-A0A5C6LV61-F1
#
_cell.length_a   1.000
_cell.length_b   1.000
_cell.length_c   1.000
_cell.angle_alpha   90.00
_cell.angle_beta   90.00
_cell.angle_gamma   90.00
#
_symmetry.space_group_name_H-M   'P 1'
#
loop_
_entity.id
_entity.type
_entity.pdbx_description
1 polymer ?
#
loop_
_entity_poly.entity_id
_entity_poly.type
_entity_poly.pdbx_seq_one_letter_code
_entity_poly.pdbx_strand_id
1 'polypeptide(L)'
;MPQGPRPSFNSNNPNRGRNPNFRREQQQEHRTNRMIRVPEVRLVGENIEVGVYRTEEALRMAEEQGLDLVEISPNAVPPVCRIIDYNKFLYEKKKKEKEMKAKAHKSEVKEIRFTPNTDDHDFDFKAKHAEKFLKDGNKVKTYVQFKGRAIMFKERGELILLKFAERLAEVGALEGMPTMEGKRMIAIFAPKSAKKKSDGPKEDRPKDDRPREDRPQQPREPRPAPTPSEGKPE
;
A
#
# COMPACT_ATOMS: atom_id res chain seq x y z
N MET A 1 -23.25 35.32 44.78
CA MET A 1 -22.09 34.41 44.62
C MET A 1 -20.86 35.26 44.37
N PRO A 2 -19.86 35.26 45.26
CA PRO A 2 -18.66 36.11 45.16
C PRO A 2 -17.73 35.62 44.04
N GLN A 3 -17.21 36.55 43.24
CA GLN A 3 -16.18 36.27 42.24
C GLN A 3 -14.82 36.12 42.93
N GLY A 4 -14.23 34.93 42.83
CA GLY A 4 -12.86 34.67 43.31
C GLY A 4 -11.82 35.41 42.45
N PRO A 5 -10.62 35.70 43.00
CA PRO A 5 -9.57 36.42 42.27
C PRO A 5 -9.01 35.59 41.12
N ARG A 6 -8.77 36.25 39.98
CA ARG A 6 -8.15 35.64 38.79
C ARG A 6 -6.67 35.29 39.07
N PRO A 7 -6.16 34.14 38.62
CA PRO A 7 -4.76 33.78 38.81
C PRO A 7 -3.84 34.69 37.98
N SER A 8 -2.77 35.17 38.63
CA SER A 8 -1.74 36.01 38.01
C SER A 8 -0.87 35.18 37.06
N PHE A 9 -0.81 35.55 35.79
CA PHE A 9 0.09 34.95 34.80
C PHE A 9 1.49 35.54 34.96
N ASN A 10 2.38 34.77 35.60
CA ASN A 10 3.80 35.10 35.66
C ASN A 10 4.45 34.89 34.28
N SER A 11 4.61 35.97 33.51
CA SER A 11 5.31 35.99 32.22
C SER A 11 6.83 36.03 32.43
N ASN A 12 7.44 34.93 32.87
CA ASN A 12 8.89 34.78 32.75
C ASN A 12 9.33 33.32 32.67
N ASN A 13 8.97 32.65 31.57
CA ASN A 13 9.55 31.36 31.22
C ASN A 13 10.05 31.41 29.75
N PRO A 14 11.36 31.55 29.49
CA PRO A 14 11.91 31.64 28.14
C PRO A 14 11.90 30.29 27.39
N ASN A 15 11.39 29.22 27.98
CA ASN A 15 11.45 27.88 27.41
C ASN A 15 10.12 27.40 26.78
N ARG A 16 9.40 28.30 26.09
CA ARG A 16 8.30 27.90 25.20
C ARG A 16 8.82 27.65 23.78
N GLY A 17 9.01 26.38 23.47
CA GLY A 17 8.78 25.90 22.10
C GLY A 17 10.01 25.77 21.20
N ARG A 18 11.09 25.13 21.67
CA ARG A 18 12.00 24.46 20.71
C ARG A 18 11.35 23.17 20.26
N ASN A 19 10.44 23.27 19.30
CA ASN A 19 9.79 22.13 18.68
C ASN A 19 10.87 21.20 18.08
N PRO A 20 11.13 19.99 18.62
CA PRO A 20 12.28 19.16 18.24
C PRO A 20 12.17 18.60 16.80
N ASN A 21 11.03 18.80 16.15
CA ASN A 21 10.76 18.34 14.79
C ASN A 21 11.30 19.25 13.66
N PHE A 22 11.91 20.40 13.94
CA PHE A 22 12.37 21.31 12.88
C PHE A 22 13.70 20.91 12.22
N ARG A 23 14.42 19.94 12.77
CA ARG A 23 15.60 19.33 12.13
C ARG A 23 15.42 17.82 12.07
N ARG A 24 14.37 17.35 11.39
CA ARG A 24 14.59 16.13 10.61
C ARG A 24 15.57 16.53 9.53
N GLU A 25 16.86 16.34 9.80
CA GLU A 25 17.85 16.27 8.73
C GLU A 25 17.22 15.39 7.67
N GLN A 26 16.94 15.97 6.50
CA GLN A 26 16.54 15.20 5.34
C GLN A 26 17.74 14.31 5.06
N GLN A 27 17.75 13.11 5.66
CA GLN A 27 18.72 12.08 5.34
C GLN A 27 18.72 12.00 3.82
N GLN A 28 19.86 12.31 3.21
CA GLN A 28 19.99 12.30 1.76
C GLN A 28 19.61 10.89 1.33
N GLU A 29 18.52 10.81 0.58
CA GLU A 29 17.91 9.52 0.21
C GLU A 29 18.80 8.75 -0.77
N HIS A 30 19.72 9.45 -1.44
CA HIS A 30 20.66 8.91 -2.41
C HIS A 30 22.09 9.28 -2.02
N ARG A 31 23.04 8.37 -2.27
CA ARG A 31 24.46 8.65 -2.17
C ARG A 31 24.91 9.41 -3.42
N THR A 32 25.78 10.40 -3.23
CA THR A 32 26.22 11.30 -4.31
C THR A 32 27.74 11.45 -4.29
N ASN A 33 28.35 11.53 -5.48
CA ASN A 33 29.77 11.78 -5.70
C ASN A 33 30.65 10.87 -4.83
N ARG A 34 31.45 11.47 -3.94
CA ARG A 34 32.41 10.80 -3.03
C ARG A 34 31.76 9.92 -1.96
N MET A 35 30.43 9.96 -1.81
CA MET A 35 29.72 9.01 -0.94
C MET A 35 29.63 7.61 -1.54
N ILE A 36 29.84 7.47 -2.85
CA ILE A 36 29.86 6.20 -3.57
C ILE A 36 31.25 5.57 -3.38
N ARG A 37 31.32 4.44 -2.68
CA ARG A 37 32.58 3.77 -2.29
C ARG A 37 32.88 2.49 -3.09
N VAL A 38 32.07 2.19 -4.10
CA VAL A 38 32.27 1.00 -4.93
C VAL A 38 33.34 1.27 -6.00
N PRO A 39 34.05 0.24 -6.49
CA PRO A 39 35.06 0.41 -7.53
C PRO A 39 34.47 0.60 -8.94
N GLU A 40 33.34 -0.05 -9.21
CA GLU A 40 32.67 -0.03 -10.52
C GLU A 40 31.19 0.31 -10.36
N VAL A 41 30.68 1.11 -11.30
CA VAL A 41 29.29 1.58 -11.33
C VAL A 41 28.72 1.40 -12.73
N ARG A 42 27.43 1.08 -12.82
CA ARG A 42 26.70 1.13 -14.07
C ARG A 42 26.21 2.56 -14.29
N LEU A 43 26.77 3.24 -15.28
CA LEU A 43 26.47 4.64 -15.57
C LEU A 43 25.30 4.77 -16.54
N VAL A 44 24.38 5.68 -16.25
CA VAL A 44 23.25 6.01 -17.12
C VAL A 44 23.16 7.54 -17.24
N GLY A 45 23.11 8.08 -18.45
CA GLY A 45 23.02 9.54 -18.69
C GLY A 45 22.35 9.87 -20.02
N GLU A 46 22.01 11.15 -20.22
CA GLU A 46 21.41 11.62 -21.47
C GLU A 46 22.45 11.84 -22.59
N ASN A 47 23.74 12.06 -22.22
CA ASN A 47 24.84 12.30 -23.16
C ASN A 47 26.01 11.31 -22.98
N ILE A 48 25.74 10.13 -22.43
CA ILE A 48 26.77 9.14 -22.10
C ILE A 48 26.26 7.76 -22.50
N GLU A 49 27.14 6.95 -23.08
CA GLU A 49 26.83 5.56 -23.36
C GLU A 49 26.52 4.79 -22.07
N VAL A 50 25.43 4.03 -22.08
CA VAL A 50 25.04 3.24 -20.92
C VAL A 50 25.96 2.03 -20.83
N GLY A 51 26.73 1.96 -19.76
CA GLY A 51 27.79 0.96 -19.61
C GLY A 51 28.25 0.80 -18.16
N VAL A 52 29.20 -0.11 -17.95
CA VAL A 52 29.89 -0.27 -16.67
C VAL A 52 31.20 0.52 -16.77
N TYR A 53 31.39 1.44 -15.82
CA TYR A 53 32.56 2.31 -15.76
C TYR A 53 33.19 2.22 -14.37
N ARG A 54 34.47 2.57 -14.28
CA ARG A 54 35.10 2.80 -12.97
C ARG A 54 34.46 4.03 -12.33
N THR A 55 34.29 4.00 -11.01
CA THR A 55 33.71 5.12 -10.26
C THR A 55 34.49 6.41 -10.46
N GLU A 56 35.82 6.33 -10.57
CA GLU A 56 36.69 7.48 -10.84
C GLU A 56 36.41 8.13 -12.20
N GLU A 57 36.21 7.33 -13.24
CA GLU A 57 35.86 7.83 -14.59
C GLU A 57 34.47 8.46 -14.59
N ALA A 58 33.50 7.81 -13.92
CA ALA A 58 32.15 8.35 -13.79
C ALA A 58 32.12 9.68 -13.02
N LEU A 59 32.96 9.83 -11.99
CA LEU A 59 33.14 11.09 -11.26
C LEU A 59 33.75 12.17 -12.15
N ARG A 60 34.79 11.84 -12.93
CA ARG A 60 35.40 12.80 -13.86
C ARG A 60 34.42 13.29 -14.91
N MET A 61 33.63 12.37 -15.49
CA MET A 61 32.57 12.72 -16.45
C MET A 61 31.50 13.63 -15.83
N ALA A 62 31.17 13.44 -14.55
CA ALA A 62 30.23 14.30 -13.84
C ALA A 62 30.82 15.70 -13.63
N GLU A 63 32.08 15.79 -13.19
CA GLU A 63 32.80 17.05 -12.99
C GLU A 63 32.99 17.83 -14.31
N GLU A 64 33.33 17.16 -15.41
CA GLU A 64 33.46 17.75 -16.75
C GLU A 64 32.14 18.39 -17.23
N GLN A 65 31.00 17.82 -16.84
CA GLN A 65 29.67 18.33 -17.17
C GLN A 65 29.13 19.33 -16.13
N GLY A 66 29.85 19.53 -15.01
CA GLY A 66 29.39 20.35 -13.89
C GLY A 66 28.14 19.79 -13.18
N LEU A 67 27.95 18.47 -13.23
CA LEU A 67 26.81 17.75 -12.65
C LEU A 67 27.26 16.82 -11.51
N ASP A 68 26.30 16.21 -10.82
CA ASP A 68 26.57 15.25 -9.75
C ASP A 68 26.39 13.80 -10.22
N LEU A 69 27.25 12.91 -9.72
CA LEU A 69 27.08 11.47 -9.84
C LEU A 69 26.16 10.98 -8.71
N VAL A 70 24.92 10.63 -9.03
CA VAL A 70 23.91 10.20 -8.05
C VAL A 70 23.66 8.69 -8.17
N GLU A 71 23.77 7.97 -7.06
CA GLU A 71 23.43 6.55 -6.96
C GLU A 71 21.90 6.39 -6.88
N ILE A 72 21.28 5.81 -7.92
CA ILE A 72 19.82 5.64 -8.00
C ILE A 72 19.38 4.28 -7.45
N SER A 73 20.18 3.23 -7.70
CA SER A 73 19.87 1.87 -7.25
C SER A 73 21.11 1.21 -6.65
N PRO A 74 21.21 1.14 -5.31
CA PRO A 74 22.30 0.43 -4.64
C PRO A 74 22.15 -1.10 -4.65
N ASN A 75 20.96 -1.62 -4.98
CA ASN A 75 20.66 -3.06 -4.90
C ASN A 75 21.18 -3.86 -6.11
N ALA A 76 21.68 -3.20 -7.16
CA ALA A 76 22.21 -3.85 -8.35
C ALA A 76 23.72 -4.11 -8.21
N VAL A 77 24.21 -5.15 -8.89
CA VAL A 77 25.65 -5.46 -9.01
C VAL A 77 26.04 -5.38 -10.49
N PRO A 78 26.84 -4.39 -10.93
CA PRO A 78 27.27 -3.17 -10.23
C PRO A 78 26.12 -2.18 -9.94
N PRO A 79 26.23 -1.30 -8.92
CA PRO A 79 25.18 -0.34 -8.57
C PRO A 79 24.95 0.68 -9.70
N VAL A 80 23.71 1.15 -9.82
CA VAL A 80 23.32 2.04 -10.92
C VAL A 80 23.45 3.50 -10.50
N CYS A 81 24.34 4.20 -11.17
CA CYS A 81 24.62 5.62 -10.98
C CYS A 81 24.18 6.42 -12.21
N ARG A 82 23.74 7.65 -11.99
CA ARG A 82 23.28 8.55 -13.04
C ARG A 82 23.89 9.93 -12.84
N ILE A 83 24.38 10.53 -13.91
CA ILE A 83 24.94 11.89 -13.90
C ILE A 83 23.80 12.88 -14.12
N ILE A 84 23.43 13.62 -13.07
CA ILE A 84 22.33 14.59 -13.07
C ILE A 84 22.57 15.68 -12.02
N ASP A 85 21.91 16.83 -12.19
CA ASP A 85 21.83 17.83 -11.13
C ASP A 85 20.97 17.28 -9.98
N TYR A 86 21.59 17.10 -8.80
CA TYR A 86 20.93 16.51 -7.65
C TYR A 86 19.75 17.36 -7.13
N ASN A 87 19.88 18.69 -7.15
CA ASN A 87 18.84 19.60 -6.69
C ASN A 87 17.61 19.58 -7.61
N LYS A 88 17.85 19.58 -8.92
CA LYS A 88 16.79 19.46 -9.93
C LYS A 88 16.08 18.11 -9.81
N PHE A 89 16.84 17.02 -9.64
CA PHE A 89 16.29 15.69 -9.42
C PHE A 89 15.41 15.61 -8.16
N LEU A 90 15.86 16.17 -7.04
CA LEU A 90 15.06 16.25 -5.81
C LEU A 90 13.78 17.06 -6.01
N TYR A 91 13.84 18.16 -6.76
CA TYR A 91 12.67 18.97 -7.08
C TYR A 91 11.66 18.18 -7.93
N GLU A 92 12.11 17.54 -8.99
CA GLU A 92 11.26 16.73 -9.88
C GLU A 92 10.65 15.53 -9.15
N LYS A 93 11.44 14.83 -8.33
CA LYS A 93 10.96 13.74 -7.49
C LYS A 93 9.89 14.23 -6.53
N LYS A 94 10.13 15.33 -5.79
CA LYS A 94 9.15 15.92 -4.88
C LYS A 94 7.89 16.40 -5.62
N LYS A 95 8.03 16.99 -6.81
CA LYS A 95 6.91 17.43 -7.64
C LYS A 95 6.08 16.24 -8.10
N LYS A 96 6.72 15.20 -8.64
CA LYS A 96 6.06 13.96 -9.06
C LYS A 96 5.39 13.26 -7.89
N GLU A 97 6.02 13.18 -6.72
CA GLU A 97 5.40 12.64 -5.51
C GLU A 97 4.19 13.45 -5.06
N LYS A 98 4.26 14.79 -5.10
CA LYS A 98 3.12 15.66 -4.80
C LYS A 98 1.99 15.47 -5.81
N GLU A 99 2.30 15.39 -7.10
CA GLU A 99 1.32 15.10 -8.14
C GLU A 99 0.70 13.72 -7.98
N MET A 100 1.49 12.69 -7.67
CA MET A 100 1.00 11.33 -7.40
C MET A 100 0.12 11.31 -6.15
N LYS A 101 0.52 12.00 -5.08
CA LYS A 101 -0.29 12.12 -3.86
C LYS A 101 -1.56 12.92 -4.08
N ALA A 102 -1.53 13.97 -4.91
CA ALA A 102 -2.71 14.75 -5.27
C ALA A 102 -3.66 13.97 -6.20
N LYS A 103 -3.11 13.17 -7.12
CA LYS A 103 -3.88 12.28 -8.02
C LYS A 103 -4.42 11.04 -7.30
N ALA A 104 -3.77 10.61 -6.22
CA ALA A 104 -4.25 9.52 -5.39
C ALA A 104 -5.48 10.01 -4.62
N HIS A 105 -6.67 9.68 -5.13
CA HIS A 105 -7.90 9.90 -4.39
C HIS A 105 -7.87 9.07 -3.10
N LYS A 106 -7.79 9.74 -1.95
CA LYS A 106 -7.80 9.09 -0.64
C LYS A 106 -9.20 8.54 -0.42
N SER A 107 -9.39 7.24 -0.66
CA SER A 107 -10.64 6.56 -0.33
C SER A 107 -10.82 6.57 1.19
N GLU A 108 -11.77 7.34 1.68
CA GLU A 108 -12.13 7.39 3.09
C GLU A 108 -13.29 6.44 3.37
N VAL A 109 -13.42 6.01 4.63
CA VAL A 109 -14.59 5.27 5.09
C VAL A 109 -15.59 6.28 5.64
N LYS A 110 -16.74 6.42 4.99
CA LYS A 110 -17.84 7.27 5.45
C LYS A 110 -18.84 6.43 6.22
N GLU A 111 -19.27 6.92 7.38
CA GLU A 111 -20.22 6.20 8.21
C GLU A 111 -21.64 6.76 8.05
N ILE A 112 -22.62 5.87 7.90
CA ILE A 112 -24.05 6.24 7.86
C ILE A 112 -24.79 5.49 8.95
N ARG A 113 -25.52 6.24 9.75
CA ARG A 113 -26.25 5.73 10.90
C ARG A 113 -27.74 5.61 10.61
N PHE A 114 -28.28 4.44 10.90
CA PHE A 114 -29.71 4.16 10.89
C PHE A 114 -30.24 3.91 12.31
N THR A 115 -31.55 4.05 12.44
CA THR A 115 -32.31 3.68 13.63
C THR A 115 -33.33 2.60 13.26
N PRO A 116 -33.72 1.72 14.19
CA PRO A 116 -34.70 0.66 13.90
C PRO A 116 -36.07 1.17 13.44
N ASN A 117 -36.39 2.43 13.72
CA ASN A 117 -37.63 3.11 13.33
C ASN A 117 -37.34 4.24 12.32
N THR A 118 -36.41 4.03 11.39
CA THR A 118 -36.13 4.99 10.31
C THR A 118 -37.36 5.17 9.42
N ASP A 119 -37.67 6.43 9.09
CA ASP A 119 -38.72 6.82 8.15
C ASP A 119 -38.26 6.66 6.69
N ASP A 120 -39.19 6.45 5.76
CA ASP A 120 -38.89 6.24 4.34
C ASP A 120 -38.15 7.45 3.73
N HIS A 121 -38.49 8.69 4.13
CA HIS A 121 -37.81 9.88 3.64
C HIS A 121 -36.36 9.98 4.14
N ASP A 122 -36.11 9.61 5.40
CA ASP A 122 -34.76 9.56 5.99
C ASP A 122 -33.91 8.46 5.32
N PHE A 123 -34.53 7.33 4.98
CA PHE A 123 -33.88 6.26 4.23
C PHE A 123 -33.42 6.73 2.84
N ASP A 124 -34.31 7.34 2.06
CA ASP A 124 -34.01 7.81 0.70
C ASP A 124 -32.92 8.90 0.69
N PHE A 125 -32.97 9.81 1.66
CA PHE A 125 -31.94 10.83 1.81
C PHE A 125 -30.56 10.20 2.08
N LYS A 126 -30.48 9.22 2.98
CA LYS A 126 -29.24 8.49 3.30
C LYS A 126 -28.76 7.61 2.15
N ALA A 127 -29.69 7.02 1.37
CA ALA A 127 -29.35 6.25 0.19
C ALA A 127 -28.68 7.14 -0.87
N LYS A 128 -29.25 8.30 -1.18
CA LYS A 128 -28.63 9.28 -2.10
C LYS A 128 -27.24 9.74 -1.63
N HIS A 129 -27.05 9.91 -0.32
CA HIS A 129 -25.73 10.25 0.24
C HIS A 129 -24.73 9.11 0.08
N ALA A 130 -25.13 7.87 0.35
CA ALA A 130 -24.29 6.71 0.11
C ALA A 130 -23.96 6.53 -1.37
N GLU A 131 -24.92 6.72 -2.27
CA GLU A 131 -24.68 6.69 -3.71
C GLU A 131 -23.60 7.70 -4.11
N LYS A 132 -23.67 8.93 -3.58
CA LYS A 132 -22.65 9.96 -3.82
C LYS A 132 -21.29 9.53 -3.28
N PHE A 133 -21.22 9.05 -2.04
CA PHE A 133 -19.95 8.60 -1.45
C PHE A 133 -19.33 7.42 -2.22
N LEU A 134 -20.14 6.49 -2.71
CA LEU A 134 -19.68 5.37 -3.53
C LEU A 134 -19.23 5.83 -4.92
N LYS A 135 -19.92 6.79 -5.55
CA LYS A 135 -19.48 7.41 -6.81
C LYS A 135 -18.16 8.16 -6.65
N ASP A 136 -17.96 8.79 -5.50
CA ASP A 136 -16.69 9.45 -5.12
C ASP A 136 -15.59 8.42 -4.78
N GLY A 137 -15.85 7.11 -4.83
CA GLY A 137 -14.85 6.07 -4.57
C GLY A 137 -14.53 5.85 -3.09
N ASN A 138 -15.39 6.33 -2.19
CA ASN A 138 -15.29 6.07 -0.75
C ASN A 138 -15.97 4.75 -0.38
N LYS A 139 -15.51 4.11 0.69
CA LYS A 139 -16.23 2.99 1.30
C LYS A 139 -17.30 3.53 2.23
N VAL A 140 -18.45 2.89 2.27
CA VAL A 140 -19.56 3.30 3.14
C VAL A 140 -19.78 2.22 4.21
N LYS A 141 -19.55 2.57 5.48
CA LYS A 141 -19.88 1.73 6.63
C LYS A 141 -21.23 2.18 7.17
N THR A 142 -22.25 1.38 6.95
CA THR A 142 -23.57 1.63 7.51
C THR A 142 -23.76 0.86 8.80
N TYR A 143 -24.47 1.46 9.76
CA TYR A 143 -24.85 0.74 10.96
C TYR A 143 -26.21 1.15 11.50
N VAL A 144 -26.96 0.18 12.00
CA VAL A 144 -28.19 0.39 12.75
C VAL A 144 -27.83 0.37 14.23
N GLN A 145 -28.09 1.46 14.96
CA GLN A 145 -27.88 1.47 16.41
C GLN A 145 -29.16 1.09 17.15
N PHE A 146 -29.10 0.01 17.94
CA PHE A 146 -30.19 -0.40 18.82
C PHE A 146 -30.00 0.25 20.20
N LYS A 147 -31.05 0.93 20.69
CA LYS A 147 -31.07 1.52 22.04
C LYS A 147 -31.99 0.71 22.95
N GLY A 148 -31.50 0.32 24.14
CA GLY A 148 -32.30 -0.38 25.15
C GLY A 148 -32.89 -1.69 24.65
N ARG A 149 -34.21 -1.87 24.79
CA ARG A 149 -34.95 -3.07 24.34
C ARG A 149 -35.09 -3.18 22.82
N ALA A 150 -34.61 -2.19 22.06
CA ALA A 150 -34.71 -2.21 20.61
C ALA A 150 -33.90 -3.34 19.94
N ILE A 151 -33.04 -4.04 20.68
CA ILE A 151 -32.34 -5.24 20.19
C ILE A 151 -33.31 -6.35 19.76
N MET A 152 -34.55 -6.37 20.30
CA MET A 152 -35.58 -7.31 19.85
C MET A 152 -36.01 -7.07 18.39
N PHE A 153 -35.78 -5.87 17.84
CA PHE A 153 -36.06 -5.53 16.45
C PHE A 153 -34.85 -5.75 15.53
N LYS A 154 -33.99 -6.74 15.85
CA LYS A 154 -32.83 -7.10 15.02
C LYS A 154 -33.22 -7.36 13.56
N GLU A 155 -34.35 -8.04 13.35
CA GLU A 155 -34.88 -8.41 12.03
C GLU A 155 -35.26 -7.17 11.21
N ARG A 156 -35.80 -6.13 11.86
CA ARG A 156 -36.09 -4.85 11.19
C ARG A 156 -34.81 -4.13 10.80
N GLY A 157 -33.79 -4.16 11.65
CA GLY A 157 -32.49 -3.58 11.34
C GLY A 157 -31.81 -4.28 10.16
N GLU A 158 -31.89 -5.60 10.10
CA GLU A 158 -31.40 -6.42 9.00
C GLU A 158 -32.12 -6.08 7.70
N LEU A 159 -33.45 -6.03 7.73
CA LEU A 159 -34.27 -5.67 6.58
C LEU A 159 -33.91 -4.28 6.02
N ILE A 160 -33.68 -3.28 6.89
CA ILE A 160 -33.27 -1.94 6.48
C ILE A 160 -31.93 -2.00 5.74
N LEU A 161 -30.95 -2.74 6.26
CA LEU A 161 -29.63 -2.87 5.64
C LEU A 161 -29.67 -3.64 4.31
N LEU A 162 -30.52 -4.67 4.21
CA LEU A 162 -30.74 -5.41 2.96
C LEU A 162 -31.41 -4.54 1.89
N LYS A 163 -32.49 -3.82 2.25
CA LYS A 163 -33.11 -2.84 1.36
C LYS A 163 -32.12 -1.76 0.91
N PHE A 164 -31.25 -1.33 1.81
CA PHE A 164 -30.19 -0.37 1.50
C PHE A 164 -29.17 -0.95 0.51
N ALA A 165 -28.82 -2.24 0.66
CA ALA A 165 -27.94 -2.94 -0.26
C ALA A 165 -28.55 -3.07 -1.66
N GLU A 166 -29.84 -3.40 -1.76
CA GLU A 166 -30.58 -3.46 -3.03
C GLU A 166 -30.60 -2.09 -3.72
N ARG A 167 -30.92 -1.02 -2.97
CA ARG A 167 -30.95 0.33 -3.50
C ARG A 167 -29.58 0.80 -4.00
N LEU A 168 -28.51 0.39 -3.32
CA LEU A 168 -27.12 0.72 -3.70
C LEU A 168 -26.50 -0.27 -4.68
N ALA A 169 -27.22 -1.31 -5.11
CA ALA A 169 -26.69 -2.34 -5.97
C ALA A 169 -26.20 -1.79 -7.32
N GLU A 170 -26.69 -0.63 -7.79
CA GLU A 170 -26.21 -0.02 -9.04
C GLU A 170 -24.79 0.57 -8.91
N VAL A 171 -24.45 1.14 -7.76
CA VAL A 171 -23.21 1.94 -7.56
C VAL A 171 -22.20 1.31 -6.61
N GLY A 172 -22.64 0.37 -5.78
CA GLY A 172 -21.83 -0.31 -4.77
C GLY A 172 -22.10 -1.81 -4.70
N ALA A 173 -21.19 -2.52 -4.06
CA ALA A 173 -21.32 -3.93 -3.72
C ALA A 173 -21.22 -4.10 -2.21
N LEU A 174 -22.04 -4.97 -1.65
CA LEU A 174 -21.98 -5.37 -0.25
C LEU A 174 -20.72 -6.25 -0.06
N GLU A 175 -19.76 -5.82 0.76
CA GLU A 175 -18.53 -6.61 1.03
C GLU A 175 -18.80 -7.75 2.04
N GLY A 176 -19.75 -7.56 2.95
CA GLY A 176 -20.08 -8.54 3.97
C GLY A 176 -21.52 -8.42 4.43
N MET A 177 -22.13 -9.56 4.78
CA MET A 177 -23.50 -9.59 5.30
C MET A 177 -23.62 -8.80 6.61
N PRO A 178 -24.80 -8.22 6.89
CA PRO A 178 -25.05 -7.49 8.12
C PRO A 178 -24.67 -8.31 9.35
N THR A 179 -23.71 -7.81 10.13
CA THR A 179 -23.21 -8.52 11.32
C THR A 179 -23.49 -7.70 12.58
N MET A 180 -23.87 -8.38 13.66
CA MET A 180 -24.09 -7.75 14.97
C MET A 180 -22.76 -7.52 15.68
N GLU A 181 -22.43 -6.25 15.92
CA GLU A 181 -21.30 -5.82 16.75
C GLU A 181 -21.84 -5.11 18.01
N GLY A 182 -22.09 -5.89 19.05
CA GLY A 182 -22.65 -5.41 20.32
C GLY A 182 -24.06 -4.85 20.17
N LYS A 183 -24.22 -3.54 20.35
CA LYS A 183 -25.52 -2.82 20.23
C LYS A 183 -25.75 -2.23 18.84
N ARG A 184 -24.94 -2.59 17.84
CA ARG A 184 -25.03 -2.09 16.47
C ARG A 184 -25.03 -3.26 15.49
N MET A 185 -25.82 -3.19 14.43
CA MET A 185 -25.68 -4.06 13.27
C MET A 185 -24.97 -3.27 12.18
N ILE A 186 -23.93 -3.85 11.57
CA ILE A 186 -23.03 -3.15 10.64
C ILE A 186 -23.02 -3.85 9.30
N ALA A 187 -23.05 -3.06 8.22
CA ALA A 187 -22.82 -3.52 6.85
C ALA A 187 -21.87 -2.56 6.12
N ILE A 188 -20.94 -3.10 5.34
CA ILE A 188 -19.93 -2.33 4.61
C ILE A 188 -20.16 -2.47 3.11
N PHE A 189 -20.18 -1.32 2.43
CA PHE A 189 -20.35 -1.20 1.00
C PHE A 189 -19.08 -0.66 0.35
N ALA A 190 -18.63 -1.35 -0.68
CA ALA A 190 -17.52 -0.91 -1.52
C ALA A 190 -18.04 -0.33 -2.84
N PRO A 191 -17.39 0.71 -3.39
CA PRO A 191 -17.80 1.31 -4.65
C PRO A 191 -17.50 0.39 -5.83
N LYS A 192 -18.47 0.20 -6.73
CA LYS A 192 -18.28 -0.61 -7.95
C LYS A 192 -17.26 0.01 -8.89
N SER A 193 -17.18 1.34 -8.95
CA SER A 193 -16.22 2.09 -9.78
C SER A 193 -14.76 1.92 -9.35
N ALA A 194 -14.49 1.41 -8.14
CA ALA A 194 -13.13 1.08 -7.72
C ALA A 194 -12.63 -0.25 -8.30
N LYS A 195 -13.45 -1.00 -9.05
CA LYS A 195 -12.94 -2.03 -9.97
C LYS A 195 -12.21 -1.38 -11.16
N LYS A 196 -11.09 -0.73 -10.87
CA LYS A 196 -9.97 -0.64 -11.80
C LYS A 196 -9.49 -2.08 -12.01
N LYS A 197 -9.81 -2.64 -13.17
CA LYS A 197 -9.15 -3.80 -13.83
C LYS A 197 -8.15 -4.56 -12.95
N SER A 198 -8.67 -5.47 -12.14
CA SER A 198 -7.88 -6.53 -11.49
C SER A 198 -8.67 -7.83 -11.43
N ASP A 199 -9.53 -8.06 -12.43
CA ASP A 199 -9.91 -9.41 -12.83
C ASP A 199 -8.97 -9.76 -13.99
N GLY A 200 -7.77 -10.26 -13.64
CA GLY A 200 -7.06 -11.14 -14.57
C GLY A 200 -7.94 -12.37 -14.83
N PRO A 201 -7.93 -12.96 -16.03
CA PRO A 201 -8.75 -14.14 -16.29
C PRO A 201 -8.37 -15.21 -15.27
N LYS A 202 -9.33 -15.62 -14.44
CA LYS A 202 -9.25 -16.92 -13.77
C LYS A 202 -9.35 -17.95 -14.88
N GLU A 203 -8.21 -18.41 -15.32
CA GLU A 203 -8.09 -19.62 -16.12
C GLU A 203 -8.61 -20.77 -15.24
N ASP A 204 -9.85 -21.17 -15.51
CA ASP A 204 -10.41 -22.45 -15.08
C ASP A 204 -9.49 -23.54 -15.62
N ARG A 205 -8.56 -24.01 -14.78
CA ARG A 205 -7.91 -25.30 -15.01
C ARG A 205 -8.92 -26.38 -14.64
N PRO A 206 -9.37 -27.22 -15.58
CA PRO A 206 -10.11 -28.42 -15.23
C PRO A 206 -9.22 -29.27 -14.31
N LYS A 207 -9.76 -29.69 -13.16
CA LYS A 207 -9.14 -30.72 -12.34
C LYS A 207 -9.23 -32.03 -13.13
N ASP A 208 -8.11 -32.41 -13.73
CA ASP A 208 -7.92 -33.71 -14.34
C ASP A 208 -7.82 -34.76 -13.22
N ASP A 209 -8.96 -35.34 -12.85
CA ASP A 209 -9.09 -36.50 -11.98
C ASP A 209 -8.58 -37.74 -12.73
N ARG A 210 -7.25 -37.91 -12.77
CA ARG A 210 -6.64 -39.19 -13.12
C ARG A 210 -6.18 -39.90 -11.85
N PRO A 211 -6.69 -41.12 -11.57
CA PRO A 211 -6.20 -41.94 -10.47
C PRO A 211 -4.71 -42.23 -10.69
N ARG A 212 -3.90 -42.05 -9.64
CA ARG A 212 -2.51 -42.50 -9.64
C ARG A 212 -2.52 -44.02 -9.62
N GLU A 213 -2.28 -44.66 -10.76
CA GLU A 213 -1.95 -46.08 -10.81
C GLU A 213 -0.63 -46.35 -10.07
N ASP A 214 -0.67 -47.32 -9.17
CA ASP A 214 0.46 -47.88 -8.45
C ASP A 214 1.58 -48.28 -9.42
N ARG A 215 2.74 -47.68 -9.24
CA ARG A 215 3.96 -48.09 -9.94
C ARG A 215 4.57 -49.27 -9.16
N PRO A 216 4.73 -50.48 -9.75
CA PRO A 216 5.38 -51.58 -9.07
C PRO A 216 6.87 -51.27 -8.87
N GLN A 217 7.37 -51.52 -7.65
CA GLN A 217 8.81 -51.49 -7.36
C GLN A 217 9.50 -52.61 -8.14
N GLN A 218 10.44 -52.27 -9.03
CA GLN A 218 11.37 -53.26 -9.58
C GLN A 218 12.58 -53.46 -8.63
N PRO A 219 13.11 -54.69 -8.50
CA PRO A 219 14.20 -55.00 -7.56
C PRO A 219 15.53 -54.38 -8.00
N ARG A 220 16.35 -54.01 -7.03
CA ARG A 220 17.70 -53.49 -7.21
C ARG A 220 18.62 -54.57 -7.79
N GLU A 221 19.26 -54.29 -8.92
CA GLU A 221 20.40 -55.09 -9.40
C GLU A 221 21.61 -54.93 -8.45
N PRO A 222 22.37 -56.01 -8.17
CA PRO A 222 23.60 -55.93 -7.39
C PRO A 222 24.74 -55.30 -8.22
N ARG A 223 25.53 -54.45 -7.54
CA ARG A 223 26.70 -53.77 -8.10
C ARG A 223 27.74 -54.78 -8.63
N PRO A 224 28.41 -54.53 -9.77
CA PRO A 224 29.60 -55.28 -10.13
C PRO A 224 30.78 -54.92 -9.21
N ALA A 225 31.56 -55.95 -8.84
CA ALA A 225 32.75 -55.87 -8.01
C ALA A 225 33.89 -55.09 -8.69
N PRO A 226 34.80 -54.46 -7.92
CA PRO A 226 35.96 -53.77 -8.47
C PRO A 226 36.97 -54.77 -9.05
N THR A 227 37.48 -54.47 -10.24
CA THR A 227 38.59 -55.18 -10.88
C THR A 227 39.88 -55.03 -10.05
N PRO A 228 40.66 -56.11 -9.87
CA PRO A 228 41.95 -56.04 -9.19
C PRO A 228 43.00 -55.39 -10.09
N SER A 229 43.65 -54.34 -9.57
CA SER A 229 44.87 -53.76 -10.11
C SER A 229 46.08 -54.51 -9.54
N GLU A 230 46.70 -55.37 -10.34
CA GLU A 230 48.06 -55.87 -10.08
C GLU A 230 48.90 -55.75 -11.35
N GLY A 231 50.09 -55.14 -11.21
CA GLY A 231 51.13 -55.23 -12.23
C GLY A 231 52.12 -54.06 -12.31
N LYS A 232 52.89 -53.79 -11.25
CA LYS A 232 54.36 -53.73 -11.35
C LYS A 232 55.06 -53.58 -9.99
N PRO A 233 55.90 -54.56 -9.57
CA PRO A 233 56.90 -54.38 -8.53
C PRO A 233 58.26 -53.95 -9.11
N GLU A 234 59.03 -53.23 -8.29
CA GLU A 234 60.48 -53.41 -8.12
C GLU A 234 60.68 -54.24 -6.84
#